data_AF-A0A2J6WWB3-F1
#
_entry.id   AF-A0A2J6WWB3-F1
#
_cell.length_a   1.000
_cell.length_b   1.000
_cell.length_c   1.000
_cell.angle_alpha   90.00
_cell.angle_beta   90.00
_cell.angle_gamma   90.00
#
_symmetry.space_group_name_H-M   'P 1'
#
loop_
_entity.id
_entity.type
_entity.pdbx_description
1 polymer ?
#
loop_
_entity_poly.entity_id
_entity_poly.type
_entity_poly.pdbx_seq_one_letter_code
_entity_poly.pdbx_strand_id
1 'polypeptide(L)'
;MMPWRGRRRGRRWIGISPTFMSFAPIGRPPSGRVVILLSELEAMRLVDLENLTQEEAAQRMGISRKTLWTDLQRGRAKLINAIINGYLIEIVMDQPSEE
;
A
#
# COMPACT_ATOMS: atom_id res chain seq x y z
N MET A 1 -8.73 -7.17 29.49
CA MET A 1 -7.79 -7.28 28.35
C MET A 1 -8.14 -6.17 27.37
N MET A 2 -7.40 -5.05 27.37
CA MET A 2 -7.71 -3.94 26.47
C MET A 2 -7.30 -4.31 25.04
N PRO A 3 -8.17 -4.20 24.03
CA PRO A 3 -7.76 -4.40 22.66
C PRO A 3 -6.76 -3.29 22.31
N TRP A 4 -5.57 -3.68 21.87
CA TRP A 4 -4.58 -2.76 21.30
C TRP A 4 -5.21 -2.08 20.08
N ARG A 5 -5.83 -0.91 20.30
CA ARG A 5 -6.28 -0.04 19.20
C ARG A 5 -5.03 0.63 18.65
N GLY A 6 -4.45 0.02 17.62
CA GLY A 6 -3.36 0.64 16.87
C GLY A 6 -3.74 2.07 16.47
N ARG A 7 -2.75 2.98 16.48
CA ARG A 7 -2.96 4.39 16.12
C ARG A 7 -3.63 4.46 14.74
N ARG A 8 -4.72 5.23 14.64
CA ARG A 8 -5.41 5.51 13.36
C ARG A 8 -4.38 6.01 12.35
N ARG A 9 -4.47 5.52 11.11
CA ARG A 9 -3.62 5.97 10.01
C ARG A 9 -3.93 7.44 9.71
N GLY A 10 -2.91 8.29 9.77
CA GLY A 10 -3.05 9.72 9.50
C GLY A 10 -3.37 9.99 8.03
N ARG A 11 -3.86 11.20 7.75
CA ARG A 11 -3.98 11.73 6.38
C ARG A 11 -2.60 11.72 5.72
N ARG A 12 -2.58 11.40 4.42
CA ARG A 12 -1.37 11.44 3.59
C ARG A 12 -1.74 11.81 2.16
N TRP A 13 -0.86 12.54 1.50
CA TRP A 13 -1.05 12.97 0.12
C TRP A 13 -0.75 11.81 -0.82
N ILE A 14 -1.68 11.57 -1.75
CA ILE A 14 -1.58 10.50 -2.74
C ILE A 14 -1.62 11.18 -4.10
N GLY A 15 -0.54 11.09 -4.87
CA GLY A 15 -0.43 11.69 -6.21
C GLY A 15 -0.97 10.79 -7.33
N ILE A 16 -1.11 9.49 -7.08
CA ILE A 16 -1.62 8.53 -8.07
C ILE A 16 -3.15 8.42 -8.04
N SER A 17 -3.74 8.40 -9.23
CA SER A 17 -5.10 7.91 -9.47
C SER A 17 -5.01 6.70 -10.40
N PRO A 18 -4.96 5.46 -9.86
CA PRO A 18 -4.78 4.28 -10.68
C PRO A 18 -6.05 4.00 -11.48
N THR A 19 -5.89 3.77 -12.79
CA THR A 19 -7.00 3.37 -13.67
C THR A 19 -7.51 1.97 -13.34
N PHE A 20 -6.63 1.09 -12.86
CA PHE A 20 -6.95 -0.29 -12.51
C PHE A 20 -6.82 -0.50 -11.01
N MET A 21 -7.91 -0.96 -10.38
CA MET A 21 -7.98 -1.21 -8.95
C MET A 21 -7.81 -2.70 -8.59
N SER A 22 -7.67 -3.58 -9.58
CA SER A 22 -7.49 -5.01 -9.35
C SER A 22 -6.60 -5.65 -10.41
N PHE A 23 -5.84 -6.66 -9.98
CA PHE A 23 -4.96 -7.46 -10.85
C PHE A 23 -5.10 -8.93 -10.49
N ALA A 24 -5.17 -9.80 -11.48
CA ALA A 24 -5.34 -11.25 -11.29
C ALA A 24 -4.31 -12.04 -12.11
N PRO A 25 -3.86 -13.21 -11.64
CA PRO A 25 -3.06 -14.12 -12.45
C PRO A 25 -3.88 -14.64 -13.65
N ILE A 26 -3.21 -14.82 -14.78
CA ILE A 26 -3.81 -15.38 -15.99
C ILE A 26 -3.44 -16.87 -16.09
N GLY A 27 -4.39 -17.71 -16.52
CA GLY A 27 -4.17 -19.14 -16.77
C GLY A 27 -4.51 -20.07 -15.61
N ARG A 28 -4.79 -19.54 -14.42
CA ARG A 28 -5.33 -20.30 -13.28
C ARG A 28 -6.23 -19.41 -12.43
N PRO A 29 -7.34 -19.92 -11.84
CA PRO A 29 -8.09 -19.16 -10.86
C PRO A 29 -7.20 -18.73 -9.68
N PRO A 30 -7.36 -17.50 -9.17
CA PRO A 30 -6.57 -17.03 -8.05
C PRO A 30 -6.84 -17.89 -6.81
N SER A 31 -5.76 -18.27 -6.13
CA SER A 31 -5.79 -19.15 -4.95
C SER A 31 -6.11 -18.40 -3.66
N GLY A 32 -6.20 -17.07 -3.72
CA GLY A 32 -6.43 -16.18 -2.59
C GLY A 32 -6.49 -14.72 -3.03
N ARG A 33 -6.55 -13.80 -2.07
CA ARG A 33 -6.56 -12.35 -2.33
C ARG A 33 -5.66 -11.60 -1.35
N VAL A 34 -5.09 -10.50 -1.81
CA VAL A 34 -4.30 -9.56 -1.02
C VAL A 34 -4.80 -8.14 -1.29
N VAL A 35 -4.99 -7.40 -0.21
CA VAL A 35 -5.43 -5.99 -0.27
C VAL A 35 -4.21 -5.09 -0.09
N ILE A 36 -3.90 -4.30 -1.12
CA ILE A 36 -2.90 -3.23 -1.09
C ILE A 36 -3.64 -1.92 -0.89
N LEU A 37 -3.19 -1.11 0.07
CA LEU A 37 -3.78 0.21 0.27
C LEU A 37 -3.21 1.19 -0.76
N LEU A 38 -4.01 2.19 -1.14
CA LEU A 38 -3.60 3.21 -2.09
C LEU A 38 -2.34 3.97 -1.62
N SER A 39 -2.20 4.17 -0.31
CA SER A 39 -0.97 4.69 0.30
C SER A 39 0.25 3.78 0.18
N GLU A 40 0.07 2.47 0.33
CA GLU A 40 1.15 1.49 0.18
C GLU A 40 1.61 1.47 -1.28
N LEU A 41 0.65 1.57 -2.22
CA LEU A 41 0.93 1.72 -3.64
C LEU A 41 1.67 3.02 -3.95
N GLU A 42 1.24 4.16 -3.41
CA GLU A 42 1.91 5.45 -3.60
C GLU A 42 3.35 5.43 -3.05
N ALA A 43 3.55 4.84 -1.87
CA ALA A 43 4.89 4.71 -1.30
C ALA A 43 5.82 3.87 -2.20
N MET A 44 5.33 2.74 -2.72
CA MET A 44 6.07 1.92 -3.68
C MET A 44 6.31 2.69 -4.99
N ARG A 45 5.33 3.44 -5.49
CA ARG A 45 5.50 4.26 -6.70
C ARG A 45 6.61 5.29 -6.54
N LEU A 46 6.60 6.05 -5.44
CA LEU A 46 7.60 7.09 -5.20
C LEU A 46 9.02 6.52 -5.01
N VAL A 47 9.15 5.42 -4.25
CA VAL A 47 10.47 4.87 -3.91
C VAL A 47 10.97 3.87 -4.96
N ASP A 48 10.16 2.90 -5.34
CA ASP A 48 10.56 1.79 -6.22
C ASP A 48 10.47 2.14 -7.71
N LEU A 49 9.53 3.00 -8.10
CA LEU A 49 9.34 3.37 -9.51
C LEU A 49 9.99 4.72 -9.86
N GLU A 50 9.84 5.75 -9.02
CA GLU A 50 10.43 7.08 -9.24
C GLU A 50 11.84 7.25 -8.64
N ASN A 51 12.36 6.24 -7.94
CA ASN A 51 13.67 6.24 -7.30
C ASN A 51 13.91 7.40 -6.31
N LEU A 52 12.85 7.94 -5.69
CA LEU A 52 13.00 8.91 -4.62
C LEU A 52 13.58 8.25 -3.37
N THR A 53 14.34 9.02 -2.60
CA THR A 53 14.74 8.58 -1.27
C THR A 53 13.51 8.46 -0.36
N GLN A 54 13.63 7.65 0.70
CA GLN A 54 12.55 7.53 1.70
C GLN A 54 12.24 8.85 2.40
N GLU A 55 13.20 9.77 2.47
CA GLU A 55 12.95 11.08 3.05
C GLU A 55 12.10 11.94 2.11
N GLU A 56 12.48 12.03 0.84
CA GLU A 56 11.74 12.80 -0.18
C GLU A 56 10.32 12.26 -0.38
N ALA A 57 10.16 10.94 -0.46
CA ALA A 57 8.85 10.31 -0.59
C ALA A 57 7.97 10.56 0.65
N ALA A 58 8.54 10.53 1.86
CA ALA A 58 7.80 10.80 3.09
C ALA A 58 7.34 12.26 3.16
N GLN A 59 8.21 13.19 2.78
CA GLN A 59 7.88 14.62 2.66
C GLN A 59 6.77 14.84 1.64
N ARG A 60 6.85 14.21 0.46
CA ARG A 60 5.85 14.32 -0.61
C ARG A 60 4.49 13.78 -0.21
N MET A 61 4.45 12.71 0.57
CA MET A 61 3.21 12.15 1.14
C MET A 61 2.73 12.89 2.40
N GLY A 62 3.52 13.83 2.96
CA GLY A 62 3.19 14.55 4.19
C GLY A 62 3.15 13.65 5.44
N ILE A 63 3.99 12.62 5.50
CA ILE A 63 4.06 11.67 6.61
C ILE A 63 5.49 11.54 7.16
N SER A 64 5.63 10.90 8.33
CA SER A 64 6.97 10.61 8.87
C SER A 64 7.70 9.55 8.05
N ARG A 65 9.04 9.61 7.99
CA ARG A 65 9.89 8.57 7.38
C ARG A 65 9.57 7.16 7.90
N LYS A 66 9.30 7.03 9.20
CA LYS A 66 8.91 5.76 9.83
C LYS A 66 7.58 5.23 9.29
N THR A 67 6.59 6.11 9.08
CA THR A 67 5.30 5.74 8.51
C THR A 67 5.47 5.29 7.06
N LEU A 68 6.22 6.06 6.25
CA LEU A 68 6.52 5.69 4.87
C LEU A 68 7.20 4.31 4.81
N TRP A 69 8.24 4.09 5.62
CA TRP A 69 8.94 2.81 5.68
C TRP A 69 8.00 1.65 6.00
N THR A 70 7.06 1.86 6.93
CA THR A 70 6.06 0.85 7.29
C THR A 70 5.11 0.55 6.13
N ASP A 71 4.63 1.58 5.44
CA ASP A 71 3.73 1.43 4.27
C ASP A 71 4.46 0.72 3.12
N LEU A 72 5.71 1.09 2.85
CA LEU A 72 6.58 0.49 1.84
C LEU A 72 6.82 -1.01 2.12
N GLN A 73 7.23 -1.37 3.33
CA GLN A 73 7.49 -2.76 3.71
C GLN A 73 6.23 -3.63 3.60
N ARG A 74 5.09 -3.11 4.05
CA ARG A 74 3.80 -3.81 3.94
C ARG A 74 3.37 -3.98 2.49
N GLY A 75 3.47 -2.94 1.68
CA GLY A 75 3.14 -2.98 0.26
C GLY A 75 3.97 -4.02 -0.49
N ARG A 76 5.29 -4.00 -0.31
CA ARG A 76 6.21 -4.95 -0.96
C ARG A 76 5.93 -6.39 -0.55
N ALA A 77 5.78 -6.66 0.75
CA ALA A 77 5.50 -8.01 1.24
C ALA A 77 4.18 -8.56 0.64
N LYS A 78 3.13 -7.73 0.60
CA LYS A 78 1.84 -8.06 -0.01
C LYS A 78 1.95 -8.35 -1.50
N LEU A 79 2.64 -7.48 -2.23
CA LEU A 79 2.84 -7.61 -3.68
C LEU A 79 3.60 -8.90 -4.02
N ILE A 80 4.74 -9.12 -3.37
CA ILE A 80 5.56 -10.32 -3.58
C ILE A 80 4.77 -11.60 -3.22
N ASN A 81 4.03 -11.58 -2.11
CA ASN A 81 3.19 -12.71 -1.71
C ASN A 81 2.11 -13.02 -2.77
N ALA A 82 1.51 -12.00 -3.36
CA ALA A 82 0.50 -12.18 -4.40
C ALA A 82 1.10 -12.73 -5.70
N ILE A 83 2.28 -12.26 -6.10
CA ILE A 83 2.98 -12.75 -7.29
C ILE A 83 3.39 -14.21 -7.14
N ILE A 84 3.99 -14.59 -6.00
CA ILE A 84 4.49 -15.95 -5.77
C ILE A 84 3.34 -16.97 -5.68
N ASN A 85 2.26 -16.64 -4.99
CA ASN A 85 1.17 -17.59 -4.75
C ASN A 85 0.04 -17.52 -5.79
N GLY A 86 0.07 -16.55 -6.70
CA GLY A 86 -1.00 -16.31 -7.67
C GLY A 86 -2.28 -15.81 -6.99
N TYR A 87 -2.17 -14.80 -6.14
CA TYR A 87 -3.33 -14.17 -5.51
C TYR A 87 -3.88 -13.02 -6.34
N LEU A 88 -5.19 -12.78 -6.21
CA LEU A 88 -5.83 -11.55 -6.66
C LEU A 88 -5.27 -10.38 -5.84
N ILE A 89 -4.83 -9.32 -6.51
CA ILE A 89 -4.45 -8.07 -5.89
C ILE A 89 -5.63 -7.11 -6.01
N GLU A 90 -6.06 -6.57 -4.88
CA GLU A 90 -7.10 -5.55 -4.82
C GLU A 90 -6.51 -4.29 -4.19
N ILE A 91 -6.64 -3.16 -4.89
CA ILE A 91 -6.21 -1.84 -4.42
C ILE A 91 -7.43 -1.16 -3.80
N VAL A 92 -7.31 -0.72 -2.55
CA VAL A 92 -8.41 -0.03 -1.87
C VAL A 92 -7.94 1.33 -1.32
N MET A 93 -8.87 2.28 -1.29
CA MET A 93 -8.63 3.56 -0.65
C MET A 93 -8.41 3.37 0.86
N ASP A 94 -7.49 4.16 1.43
CA ASP A 94 -7.38 4.27 2.88
C ASP A 94 -8.70 4.86 3.41
N GLN A 95 -9.54 4.04 4.03
CA GLN A 95 -10.77 4.53 4.67
C GLN A 95 -10.36 5.54 5.76
N PRO A 96 -10.73 6.84 5.65
CA PRO A 96 -10.65 7.72 6.79
C PRO A 96 -11.66 7.19 7.80
N SER A 97 -11.27 7.09 9.07
CA SER A 97 -12.25 6.87 10.12
C SER A 97 -13.15 8.11 10.13
N GLU A 98 -14.39 8.01 9.62
CA GLU A 98 -15.43 8.95 9.99
C GLU A 98 -15.58 8.92 11.51
N GLU A 99 -15.79 10.11 12.07
CA GLU A 99 -15.60 10.47 13.47
C GLU A 99 -16.17 9.48 14.50
#